data_AF-T1BI16-F1
#
_entry.id   AF-T1BI16-F1
#
_cell.length_a   1.000
_cell.length_b   1.000
_cell.length_c   1.000
_cell.angle_alpha   90.00
_cell.angle_beta   90.00
_cell.angle_gamma   90.00
#
_symmetry.space_group_name_H-M   'P 1'
#
loop_
_entity.id
_entity.type
_entity.pdbx_description
1 polymer ?
#
loop_
_entity_poly.entity_id
_entity_poly.type
_entity_poly.pdbx_seq_one_letter_code
_entity_poly.pdbx_strand_id
1 'polypeptide(L)' 'RAGFADEEQLPHVYQVNFSVQRAFHVPGIGTVTDRIAVLNVFDRINLIRPAEGIGIFQSAYGLRRTIYDTITVPI' A
#
# COMPACT_ATOMS: atom_id res chain seq x y z
N ARG A 1 -15.75 9.96 14.25
CA ARG A 1 -16.06 11.21 14.98
C ARG A 1 -17.15 11.79 14.11
N ALA A 2 -18.37 11.92 14.62
CA ALA A 2 -19.54 12.20 13.79
C ALA A 2 -19.74 13.71 13.66
N GLY A 3 -19.25 14.29 12.56
CA GLY A 3 -19.62 15.62 12.09
C GLY A 3 -20.88 15.53 11.22
N PHE A 4 -21.89 16.33 11.54
CA PHE A 4 -23.10 16.45 10.73
C PHE A 4 -22.72 16.99 9.34
N ALA A 5 -23.24 16.39 8.27
CA ALA A 5 -23.10 16.86 6.88
C ALA A 5 -21.68 16.88 6.26
N ASP A 6 -20.85 15.86 6.50
CA ASP A 6 -19.55 15.67 5.82
C ASP A 6 -18.54 16.84 6.00
N GLU A 7 -18.76 17.70 7.01
CA GLU A 7 -17.91 18.87 7.30
C GLU A 7 -16.56 18.49 7.96
N GLU A 8 -16.41 17.24 8.42
CA GLU A 8 -15.18 16.77 9.05
C GLU A 8 -14.18 16.29 8.00
N GLN A 9 -13.08 17.03 7.85
CA GLN A 9 -11.98 16.62 6.98
C GLN A 9 -11.32 15.34 7.51
N LEU A 10 -11.16 14.36 6.62
CA LEU A 10 -10.38 13.16 6.88
C LEU A 10 -8.98 13.55 7.42
N PRO A 11 -8.47 12.88 8.47
CA PRO A 11 -7.11 13.09 8.93
C PRO A 11 -6.14 12.93 7.76
N HIS A 12 -5.15 13.82 7.66
CA HIS A 12 -4.13 13.70 6.62
C HIS A 12 -3.44 12.34 6.71
N VAL A 13 -3.65 11.53 5.67
CA VAL A 13 -2.99 10.23 5.50
C VAL A 13 -1.67 10.44 4.78
N TYR A 14 -0.59 9.97 5.39
CA TYR A 14 0.70 9.86 4.73
C TYR A 14 1.23 8.43 4.87
N GLN A 15 1.77 7.91 3.77
CA GLN A 15 2.32 6.57 3.72
C GLN A 15 3.72 6.65 3.12
N VAL A 16 4.69 6.07 3.82
CA VAL A 16 6.04 5.91 3.31
C VAL A 16 6.21 4.49 2.82
N ASN A 17 6.63 4.37 1.56
CA ASN A 17 6.89 3.11 0.88
C ASN A 17 8.37 3.03 0.54
N PHE A 18 8.93 1.83 0.61
CA PHE A 18 10.33 1.56 0.31
C PHE A 18 10.40 0.39 -0.67
N SER A 19 11.31 0.45 -1.63
CA SER A 19 11.59 -0.69 -2.51
C SER A 19 13.06 -0.77 -2.84
N VAL A 20 13.53 -2.00 -3.03
CA VAL A 20 14.87 -2.32 -3.51
C VAL A 20 14.76 -3.30 -4.66
N GLN A 21 15.60 -3.12 -5.67
CA GLN A 21 15.63 -3.94 -6.87
C GLN A 21 17.06 -4.40 -7.12
N ARG A 22 17.19 -5.65 -7.59
CA ARG A 22 18.45 -6.19 -8.10
C ARG A 22 18.23 -6.99 -9.37
N ALA A 23 19.04 -6.71 -10.38
CA ALA A 23 19.14 -7.55 -11.57
C ALA A 23 20.27 -8.58 -11.41
N PHE A 24 20.02 -9.80 -11.85
CA PHE A 24 20.97 -10.90 -11.85
C PHE A 24 20.94 -11.62 -13.21
N HIS A 25 22.12 -11.96 -13.71
CA HIS A 25 22.23 -12.73 -14.95
C HIS A 25 22.24 -14.22 -14.61
N VAL A 26 21.23 -14.94 -15.11
CA VAL A 26 21.09 -16.38 -14.91
C VAL A 26 21.45 -17.09 -16.22
N PRO A 27 22.51 -17.91 -16.24
CA PRO A 27 22.86 -18.70 -17.41
C PRO A 27 21.67 -19.55 -17.88
N GLY A 28 21.32 -19.46 -19.17
CA GLY A 28 20.23 -20.20 -19.77
C GLY A 28 18.83 -19.57 -19.65
N ILE A 29 18.66 -18.54 -18.81
CA ILE A 29 17.38 -17.82 -18.63
C ILE A 29 17.49 -16.35 -19.08
N GLY A 30 18.65 -15.71 -18.86
CA GLY A 30 18.86 -14.28 -19.17
C GLY A 30 18.87 -13.40 -17.91
N THR A 31 18.66 -12.10 -18.08
CA THR A 31 18.65 -11.12 -16.98
C THR A 31 17.34 -11.14 -16.22
N VAL A 32 17.32 -11.78 -15.06
CA VAL A 32 16.18 -11.78 -14.14
C VAL A 32 16.29 -10.58 -13.19
N THR A 33 15.17 -9.92 -12.91
CA THR A 33 15.11 -8.81 -11.96
C THR A 33 14.24 -9.19 -10.78
N ASP A 34 14.79 -9.10 -9.58
CA ASP A 34 14.06 -9.25 -8.32
C ASP A 34 13.84 -7.88 -7.68
N ARG A 35 12.64 -7.68 -7.13
CA ARG A 35 12.25 -6.44 -6.46
C ARG A 35 11.40 -6.76 -5.24
N ILE A 36 11.90 -6.30 -4.10
CA ILE A 36 11.16 -6.33 -2.84
C ILE A 36 10.63 -4.91 -2.58
N ALA A 37 9.33 -4.80 -2.32
CA ALA A 37 8.66 -3.56 -1.96
C ALA A 37 7.94 -3.69 -0.62
N VAL A 38 8.21 -2.76 0.28
CA VAL A 38 7.53 -2.63 1.57
C VAL A 38 6.64 -1.40 1.53
N LEU A 39 5.34 -1.63 1.58
CA LEU A 39 4.34 -0.57 1.68
C LEU A 39 4.04 -0.28 3.15
N ASN A 40 3.80 0.99 3.45
CA ASN A 40 3.47 1.45 4.80
C ASN A 40 4.52 1.01 5.82
N VAL A 41 5.77 1.45 5.60
CA VAL A 41 6.94 1.05 6.40
C VAL A 41 6.72 1.30 7.90
N PHE A 42 5.99 2.35 8.27
CA PHE A 42 5.70 2.70 9.66
C PHE A 42 4.42 2.06 10.24
N ASP A 43 3.77 1.15 9.52
CA ASP A 43 2.54 0.46 9.93
C ASP A 43 1.40 1.40 10.42
N ARG A 44 1.23 2.54 9.73
CA ARG A 44 0.17 3.50 10.08
C ARG A 44 -1.20 2.97 9.72
N ILE A 45 -2.18 3.23 10.59
CA ILE A 45 -3.58 2.97 10.27
C ILE A 45 -4.07 4.13 9.41
N ASN A 46 -4.27 3.85 8.12
CA ASN A 46 -4.66 4.83 7.13
C ASN A 46 -6.16 4.68 6.88
N LEU A 47 -6.97 5.60 7.39
CA LEU A 47 -8.41 5.65 7.13
C LEU A 47 -8.63 6.21 5.72
N ILE A 48 -9.20 5.41 4.83
CA ILE A 48 -9.55 5.84 3.46
C ILE A 48 -10.95 6.47 3.46
N ARG A 49 -11.87 5.88 4.24
CA ARG A 49 -13.27 6.32 4.27
C ARG A 49 -13.90 6.04 5.63
N PRO A 50 -14.63 7.00 6.22
CA PRO A 50 -15.35 6.82 7.47
C PRO A 50 -16.62 5.94 7.28
N ALA A 51 -17.17 5.45 8.39
CA ALA A 51 -18.41 4.65 8.44
C ALA A 51 -19.68 5.50 8.58
N GLU A 52 -19.62 6.79 8.30
CA GLU A 52 -20.65 7.77 8.70
C GLU A 52 -21.56 8.18 7.54
N GLY A 53 -21.34 7.66 6.33
CA GLY A 53 -22.14 7.98 5.13
C GLY A 53 -23.41 7.13 4.98
N ILE A 54 -24.43 7.69 4.31
CA ILE A 54 -25.68 6.97 4.01
C ILE A 54 -25.37 5.72 3.17
N GLY A 55 -25.80 4.56 3.66
CA GLY A 55 -25.51 3.27 3.02
C GLY A 55 -24.09 2.73 3.26
N ILE A 56 -23.26 3.40 4.07
CA ILE A 56 -21.92 2.97 4.43
C ILE A 56 -21.91 2.67 5.94
N PHE A 57 -21.92 1.39 6.29
CA PHE A 57 -21.97 0.95 7.70
C PHE A 57 -20.60 0.51 8.25
N GLN A 58 -19.53 0.73 7.49
CA GLN A 58 -18.19 0.26 7.84
C GLN A 58 -17.10 1.16 7.25
N SER A 59 -16.08 1.41 8.09
CA SER A 59 -14.91 2.19 7.71
C SER A 59 -14.03 1.36 6.79
N ALA A 60 -13.44 2.01 5.78
CA ALA A 60 -12.44 1.39 4.92
C ALA A 60 -11.05 1.89 5.31
N TYR A 61 -10.13 0.95 5.49
CA TYR A 61 -8.74 1.21 5.80
C TYR A 61 -7.84 0.82 4.64
N GLY A 62 -6.75 1.54 4.48
CA GLY A 62 -5.69 1.20 3.54
C GLY A 62 -4.86 0.01 4.02
N LEU A 63 -3.95 -0.42 3.16
CA LEU A 63 -3.02 -1.49 3.48
C LEU A 63 -2.19 -1.12 4.72
N ARG A 64 -2.14 -2.05 5.67
CA ARG A 64 -1.15 -2.02 6.75
C ARG A 64 0.23 -2.33 6.19
N ARG A 65 1.25 -2.50 7.04
CA ARG A 65 2.58 -2.90 6.55
C ARG A 65 2.47 -4.15 5.67
N THR A 66 2.82 -4.00 4.40
CA THR A 66 2.65 -5.04 3.38
C THR A 66 3.96 -5.21 2.63
N ILE A 67 4.37 -6.46 2.41
CA ILE A 67 5.59 -6.80 1.67
C ILE A 67 5.17 -7.47 0.37
N TYR A 68 5.63 -6.92 -0.74
CA TYR A 68 5.52 -7.52 -2.06
C TYR A 68 6.90 -7.97 -2.51
N ASP A 69 6.93 -9.15 -3.11
CA ASP A 69 8.07 -9.66 -3.84
C ASP A 69 7.67 -9.77 -5.31
N THR A 70 8.57 -9.38 -6.22
CA THR A 70 8.29 -9.35 -7.65
C THR A 70 9.52 -9.79 -8.43
N ILE A 71 9.35 -10.93 -9.11
CA ILE A 71 10.38 -11.50 -9.97
C ILE A 71 9.97 -11.28 -11.42
N THR A 72 10.80 -10.58 -12.17
CA THR A 72 10.65 -10.40 -13.63
C THR A 72 11.67 -11.29 -14.33
N VAL A 73 11.18 -12.28 -15.06
CA VAL A 73 12.00 -13.20 -15.86
C VAL A 73 11.91 -12.77 -17.33
N PRO A 74 13.03 -12.75 -18.07
CA PRO A 74 13.02 -12.52 -19.51
C PRO A 74 12.67 -13.83 -20.21
N ILE A 75 11.38 -14.15 -20.23
CA ILE A 75 10.80 -15.24 -21.02
C ILE A 75 9.93 -14.67 -22.14
#